data_AF-A0A523RS10-F1
#
_entry.id   AF-A0A523RS10-F1
#
_cell.length_a   1.000
_cell.length_b   1.000
_cell.length_c   1.000
_cell.angle_alpha   90.00
_cell.angle_beta   90.00
_cell.angle_gamma   90.00
#
_symmetry.space_group_name_H-M   'P 1'
#
loop_
_entity.id
_entity.type
_entity.pdbx_description
1 polymer ?
#
loop_
_entity_poly.entity_id
_entity_poly.type
_entity_poly.pdbx_seq_one_letter_code
_entity_poly.pdbx_strand_id
1 'polypeptide(L)'
;MLEKTEMLNLKREDFASIAQEVLDRGRILRFKAKGGSMSPFIQNGDVLEVVPLKGKINFGDIILYHSSCGNPIIHRVIQRGKESIITKGDSVSSSDQPILSKQVLGRVMAIEKNGWCIRLDKPVAKLLNILLALISPFSFLTYPPLRLVKRTVRLKKI
;
A
#
# COMPACT_ATOMS: atom_id res chain seq x y z
N MET A 1 10.55 -19.94 21.01
CA MET A 1 11.63 -19.02 20.56
C MET A 1 10.99 -17.86 19.84
N LEU A 2 11.12 -16.64 20.37
CA LEU A 2 10.72 -15.44 19.64
C LEU A 2 11.78 -15.18 18.56
N GLU A 3 11.44 -15.33 17.28
CA GLU A 3 12.29 -14.84 16.19
C GLU A 3 12.56 -13.35 16.46
N LYS A 4 13.81 -12.99 16.72
CA LYS A 4 14.23 -11.60 16.77
C LYS A 4 14.04 -11.02 15.37
N THR A 5 12.96 -10.28 15.16
CA THR A 5 12.78 -9.47 13.95
C THR A 5 13.75 -8.28 14.03
N GLU A 6 14.94 -8.44 13.45
CA GLU A 6 15.89 -7.34 13.33
C GLU A 6 15.43 -6.38 12.24
N MET A 7 15.23 -5.11 12.60
CA MET A 7 14.83 -4.08 11.65
C MET A 7 16.05 -3.43 11.04
N LEU A 8 16.30 -3.71 9.77
CA LEU A 8 17.36 -3.08 9.01
C LEU A 8 16.91 -1.68 8.54
N ASN A 9 17.70 -0.66 8.88
CA ASN A 9 17.48 0.70 8.38
C ASN A 9 18.24 0.89 7.07
N LEU A 10 17.55 0.72 5.94
CA LEU A 10 18.13 0.82 4.60
C LEU A 10 18.00 2.24 4.03
N LYS A 11 18.96 2.63 3.19
CA LYS A 11 18.78 3.78 2.28
C LYS A 11 17.73 3.43 1.22
N ARG A 12 17.18 4.46 0.56
CA ARG A 12 16.10 4.26 -0.43
C ARG A 12 16.53 3.39 -1.60
N GLU A 13 17.75 3.59 -2.09
CA GLU A 13 18.34 2.84 -3.21
C GLU A 13 18.52 1.36 -2.83
N ASP A 14 19.16 1.08 -1.69
CA ASP A 14 19.35 -0.29 -1.18
C ASP A 14 18.02 -1.01 -0.96
N PHE A 15 17.01 -0.31 -0.42
CA PHE A 15 15.68 -0.86 -0.23
C PHE A 15 15.03 -1.25 -1.56
N ALA A 16 15.15 -0.41 -2.58
CA ALA A 16 14.56 -0.65 -3.89
C ALA A 16 15.14 -1.92 -4.55
N SER A 17 16.47 -2.05 -4.53
CA SER A 17 17.15 -3.24 -5.07
C SER A 17 16.79 -4.52 -4.30
N ILE A 18 16.75 -4.47 -2.97
CA ILE A 18 16.36 -5.62 -2.14
C ILE A 18 14.90 -5.98 -2.37
N ALA A 19 14.01 -4.98 -2.43
CA ALA A 19 12.58 -5.20 -2.67
C ALA A 19 12.34 -5.89 -4.01
N GLN A 20 13.02 -5.42 -5.06
CA GLN A 20 12.96 -6.03 -6.39
C GLN A 20 13.44 -7.49 -6.34
N GLU A 21 14.62 -7.76 -5.79
CA GLU A 21 15.18 -9.10 -5.72
C GLU A 21 14.26 -10.09 -4.95
N VAL A 22 13.71 -9.66 -3.81
CA VAL A 22 12.81 -10.49 -3.00
C VAL A 22 11.53 -10.82 -3.79
N LEU A 23 10.94 -9.82 -4.45
CA LEU A 23 9.67 -9.97 -5.16
C LEU A 23 9.85 -10.75 -6.47
N ASP A 24 10.96 -10.56 -7.18
CA ASP A 24 11.32 -11.31 -8.40
C ASP A 24 11.52 -12.81 -8.10
N ARG A 25 12.06 -13.14 -6.92
CA ARG A 25 12.14 -14.53 -6.40
C ARG A 25 10.80 -15.11 -5.95
N GLY A 26 9.71 -14.37 -6.12
CA GLY A 26 8.38 -14.83 -5.74
C GLY A 26 8.13 -14.83 -4.22
N ARG A 27 8.94 -14.12 -3.43
CA ARG A 27 8.85 -14.08 -1.96
C ARG A 27 8.05 -12.87 -1.49
N ILE A 28 7.55 -12.95 -0.25
CA ILE A 28 6.81 -11.86 0.39
C ILE A 28 7.82 -10.90 1.01
N LEU A 29 7.67 -9.61 0.70
CA LEU A 29 8.46 -8.55 1.31
C LEU A 29 7.67 -7.92 2.46
N ARG A 30 8.29 -7.84 3.64
CA ARG A 30 7.68 -7.25 4.84
C ARG A 30 8.57 -6.15 5.40
N PHE A 31 8.03 -4.94 5.59
CA PHE A 31 8.81 -3.78 6.03
C PHE A 31 7.94 -2.71 6.70
N LYS A 32 8.57 -1.79 7.42
CA LYS A 32 7.88 -0.62 7.99
C LYS A 32 7.76 0.50 6.97
N ALA A 33 6.55 0.98 6.76
CA ALA A 33 6.26 2.15 5.96
C ALA A 33 6.97 3.38 6.54
N LYS A 34 7.54 4.20 5.66
CA LYS A 34 8.14 5.49 5.99
C LYS A 34 7.43 6.61 5.23
N GLY A 35 7.22 7.74 5.90
CA GLY A 35 6.56 8.91 5.32
C GLY A 35 5.05 8.95 5.58
N GLY A 36 4.34 9.84 4.88
CA GLY A 36 2.93 10.12 5.13
C GLY A 36 2.05 10.27 3.89
N SER A 37 2.57 9.97 2.70
CA SER A 37 1.83 10.14 1.43
C SER A 37 0.57 9.26 1.33
N MET A 38 0.54 8.16 2.06
CA MET A 38 -0.60 7.25 2.15
C MET A 38 -1.45 7.43 3.42
N SER A 39 -1.21 8.49 4.19
CA SER A 39 -2.04 8.82 5.35
C SER A 39 -3.46 9.20 4.90
N PRO A 40 -4.54 8.87 5.65
CA PRO A 40 -4.56 8.17 6.94
C PRO A 40 -4.52 6.63 6.84
N PHE A 41 -4.59 6.07 5.63
CA PHE A 41 -4.75 4.63 5.40
C PHE A 41 -3.52 3.84 5.87
N ILE A 42 -2.34 4.21 5.36
CA ILE A 42 -1.03 3.72 5.83
C ILE A 42 -0.32 4.87 6.53
N GLN A 43 0.10 4.64 7.77
CA GLN A 43 0.81 5.60 8.59
C GLN A 43 2.29 5.23 8.72
N ASN A 44 3.11 6.22 9.04
CA ASN A 44 4.51 6.00 9.33
C ASN A 44 4.67 4.97 10.47
N GLY A 45 5.46 3.93 10.24
CA GLY A 45 5.67 2.84 11.19
C GLY A 45 4.72 1.64 11.05
N ASP A 46 3.65 1.74 10.24
CA ASP A 46 2.81 0.59 9.89
C ASP A 46 3.66 -0.46 9.16
N VAL A 47 3.43 -1.75 9.42
CA VAL A 47 4.14 -2.83 8.73
C VAL A 47 3.34 -3.27 7.52
N LEU A 48 3.97 -3.28 6.35
CA LEU A 48 3.34 -3.67 5.09
C LEU A 48 3.83 -5.05 4.68
N GLU A 49 2.92 -5.86 4.14
CA GLU A 49 3.27 -7.07 3.40
C GLU A 49 2.98 -6.86 1.91
N VAL A 50 4.03 -6.93 1.10
CA VAL A 50 3.97 -6.83 -0.35
C VAL A 50 4.22 -8.20 -0.95
N VAL A 51 3.36 -8.62 -1.86
CA VAL A 51 3.51 -9.86 -2.60
C VAL A 51 3.91 -9.57 -4.05
N PRO A 52 4.61 -10.50 -4.71
CA PRO A 52 4.89 -10.43 -6.13
C PRO A 52 3.59 -10.27 -6.91
N LEU A 53 3.62 -9.46 -7.96
CA LEU A 53 2.44 -9.22 -8.76
C LEU A 53 2.08 -10.48 -9.57
N LYS A 54 1.04 -11.19 -9.13
CA LYS A 54 0.43 -12.30 -9.88
C LYS A 54 -0.92 -11.82 -10.45
N GLY A 55 -0.97 -11.64 -11.78
CA GLY A 55 -2.18 -11.27 -12.51
C GLY A 55 -2.39 -9.76 -12.69
N LYS A 56 -3.65 -9.37 -12.85
CA LYS A 56 -4.03 -8.00 -13.21
C LYS A 56 -3.99 -7.05 -12.00
N ILE A 57 -3.37 -5.88 -12.18
CA ILE A 57 -3.50 -4.72 -11.29
C ILE A 57 -4.90 -4.13 -11.49
N ASN A 58 -5.61 -3.82 -10.40
CA ASN A 58 -6.97 -3.27 -10.46
C ASN A 58 -7.01 -1.86 -9.90
N PHE A 59 -8.05 -1.10 -10.28
CA PHE A 59 -8.36 0.17 -9.62
C PHE A 59 -8.53 -0.07 -8.10
N GLY A 60 -7.94 0.82 -7.29
CA GLY A 60 -7.94 0.75 -5.85
C GLY A 60 -6.86 -0.17 -5.23
N ASP A 61 -6.15 -0.97 -6.04
CA ASP A 61 -4.99 -1.73 -5.55
C ASP A 61 -3.92 -0.75 -5.04
N ILE A 62 -3.19 -1.13 -3.98
CA ILE A 62 -2.03 -0.38 -3.50
C ILE A 62 -0.78 -1.14 -3.95
N ILE A 63 0.07 -0.47 -4.69
CA ILE A 63 1.22 -1.09 -5.36
C ILE A 63 2.52 -0.44 -4.90
N LEU A 64 3.57 -1.25 -4.80
CA LEU A 64 4.95 -0.81 -4.68
C LEU A 64 5.57 -0.78 -6.08
N TYR A 65 6.15 0.35 -6.48
CA TYR A 65 6.72 0.54 -7.80
C TYR A 65 7.93 1.49 -7.78
N HIS A 66 8.72 1.47 -8.85
CA HIS A 66 9.79 2.44 -9.09
C HIS A 66 9.24 3.69 -9.77
N SER A 67 9.44 4.86 -9.15
CA SER A 67 9.20 6.14 -9.80
C SER A 67 10.13 6.34 -11.00
N SER A 68 9.85 7.33 -11.84
CA SER A 68 10.73 7.68 -12.96
C SER A 68 12.16 8.07 -12.52
N CYS A 69 12.33 8.47 -11.25
CA CYS A 69 13.63 8.77 -10.66
C CYS A 69 14.25 7.56 -9.91
N GLY A 70 13.70 6.35 -10.05
CA GLY A 70 14.20 5.13 -9.42
C GLY A 70 13.86 4.98 -7.93
N ASN A 71 13.09 5.90 -7.35
CA ASN A 71 12.71 5.80 -5.94
C ASN A 71 11.57 4.79 -5.73
N PRO A 72 11.60 3.99 -4.66
CA PRO A 72 10.50 3.09 -4.32
C PRO A 72 9.32 3.89 -3.76
N ILE A 73 8.14 3.76 -4.37
CA ILE A 73 6.91 4.46 -3.98
C ILE A 73 5.78 3.45 -3.77
N ILE A 74 4.95 3.71 -2.76
CA ILE A 74 3.71 2.96 -2.49
C ILE A 74 2.55 3.90 -2.62
N HIS A 75 1.74 3.74 -3.67
CA HIS A 75 0.54 4.56 -3.87
C HIS A 75 -0.64 3.72 -4.35
N ARG A 76 -1.84 4.29 -4.26
CA ARG A 76 -3.08 3.64 -4.70
C ARG A 76 -3.29 3.85 -6.19
N VAL A 77 -3.68 2.79 -6.89
CA VAL A 77 -4.06 2.85 -8.31
C VAL A 77 -5.40 3.57 -8.44
N ILE A 78 -5.40 4.71 -9.13
CA ILE A 78 -6.60 5.51 -9.41
C ILE A 78 -7.00 5.47 -10.88
N GLN A 79 -6.15 4.97 -11.77
CA GLN A 79 -6.53 4.74 -13.16
C GLN A 79 -5.68 3.62 -13.75
N ARG A 80 -6.29 2.85 -14.65
CA ARG A 80 -5.60 1.82 -15.41
C ARG A 80 -5.92 1.95 -16.89
N GLY A 81 -4.89 2.17 -17.69
CA GLY A 81 -4.91 2.02 -19.15
C GLY A 81 -4.46 0.62 -19.58
N LYS A 82 -4.26 0.44 -20.89
CA LYS A 82 -3.72 -0.82 -21.44
C LYS A 82 -2.30 -1.11 -20.95
N GLU A 83 -1.46 -0.09 -20.93
CA GLU A 83 -0.03 -0.20 -20.58
C GLU A 83 0.40 0.74 -19.45
N SER A 84 -0.37 1.79 -19.23
CA SER A 84 -0.13 2.81 -18.21
C SER A 84 -1.03 2.64 -16.98
N ILE A 85 -0.50 3.03 -15.84
CA ILE A 85 -1.17 3.03 -14.55
C ILE A 85 -0.95 4.41 -13.95
N ILE A 86 -2.01 5.01 -13.43
CA ILE A 86 -1.90 6.26 -12.66
C ILE A 86 -2.13 5.91 -11.20
N THR A 87 -1.18 6.32 -10.38
CA THR A 87 -1.22 6.16 -8.93
C THR A 87 -1.39 7.50 -8.24
N LYS A 88 -1.77 7.46 -6.97
CA LYS A 88 -1.87 8.63 -6.11
C LYS A 88 -1.70 8.23 -4.65
N GLY A 89 -1.00 9.08 -3.89
CA GLY A 89 -0.98 8.99 -2.43
C GLY A 89 -2.29 9.49 -1.82
N ASP A 90 -2.82 8.77 -0.82
CA ASP A 90 -4.10 9.10 -0.18
C ASP A 90 -4.11 10.50 0.49
N SER A 91 -2.95 11.07 0.86
CA SER A 91 -2.83 12.43 1.42
C SER A 91 -2.31 13.47 0.42
N VAL A 92 -1.99 13.06 -0.80
CA VAL A 92 -1.41 13.94 -1.83
C VAL A 92 -2.55 14.55 -2.66
N SER A 93 -2.46 15.84 -3.01
CA SER A 93 -3.52 16.51 -3.77
C SER A 93 -3.53 16.10 -5.26
N SER A 94 -2.35 15.96 -5.86
CA SER A 94 -2.15 15.57 -7.26
C SER A 94 -1.92 14.07 -7.42
N SER A 95 -2.32 13.53 -8.58
CA SER A 95 -1.90 12.19 -9.01
C SER A 95 -0.43 12.17 -9.42
N ASP A 96 0.17 10.98 -9.41
CA ASP A 96 1.51 10.77 -9.94
C ASP A 96 1.51 10.80 -11.48
N GLN A 97 2.71 10.87 -12.06
CA GLN A 97 2.90 10.63 -13.48
C GLN A 97 2.52 9.18 -13.85
N PRO A 98 1.98 8.95 -15.06
CA PRO A 98 1.68 7.59 -15.51
C PRO A 98 2.92 6.70 -15.48
N ILE A 99 2.78 5.52 -14.88
CA ILE A 99 3.83 4.50 -14.84
C ILE A 99 3.48 3.33 -15.73
N LEU A 100 4.51 2.63 -16.23
CA LEU A 100 4.34 1.40 -16.97
C LEU A 100 4.17 0.22 -16.01
N SER A 101 3.45 -0.81 -16.45
CA SER A 101 3.26 -2.03 -15.64
C SER A 101 4.58 -2.69 -15.21
N LYS A 102 5.65 -2.55 -16.02
CA LYS A 102 7.00 -3.05 -15.70
C LYS A 102 7.69 -2.34 -14.54
N GLN A 103 7.23 -1.15 -14.15
CA GLN A 103 7.78 -0.42 -13.00
C GLN A 103 7.21 -0.95 -11.68
N VAL A 104 6.16 -1.76 -11.71
CA VAL A 104 5.51 -2.30 -10.53
C VAL A 104 6.28 -3.50 -10.02
N LEU A 105 6.71 -3.42 -8.76
CA LEU A 105 7.44 -4.48 -8.07
C LEU A 105 6.49 -5.47 -7.42
N GLY A 106 5.40 -4.98 -6.83
CA GLY A 106 4.46 -5.85 -6.13
C GLY A 106 3.21 -5.12 -5.65
N ARG A 107 2.31 -5.88 -5.03
CA ARG A 107 1.05 -5.37 -4.48
C ARG A 107 1.01 -5.55 -2.97
N VAL A 108 0.57 -4.52 -2.25
CA VAL A 108 0.31 -4.60 -0.82
C VAL A 108 -0.89 -5.52 -0.57
N MET A 109 -0.69 -6.54 0.24
CA MET A 109 -1.71 -7.53 0.60
C MET A 109 -2.15 -7.42 2.05
N ALA A 110 -1.28 -6.92 2.93
CA ALA A 110 -1.61 -6.72 4.33
C ALA A 110 -0.97 -5.43 4.86
N ILE A 111 -1.66 -4.81 5.81
CA ILE A 111 -1.18 -3.68 6.60
C ILE A 111 -1.36 -4.04 8.06
N GLU A 112 -0.29 -4.00 8.83
CA GLU A 112 -0.34 -4.13 10.29
C GLU A 112 -0.12 -2.79 10.96
N LYS A 113 -1.08 -2.40 11.79
CA LYS A 113 -1.06 -1.13 12.53
C LYS A 113 -1.73 -1.29 13.88
N ASN A 114 -1.13 -0.74 14.94
CA ASN A 114 -1.67 -0.77 16.31
C ASN A 114 -2.12 -2.17 16.79
N GLY A 115 -1.39 -3.23 16.41
CA GLY A 115 -1.71 -4.63 16.75
C GLY A 115 -2.85 -5.26 15.94
N TRP A 116 -3.33 -4.60 14.88
CA TRP A 116 -4.34 -5.11 13.96
C TRP A 116 -3.72 -5.44 12.61
N CYS A 117 -4.14 -6.56 12.00
CA CYS A 117 -3.79 -6.91 10.63
C CYS A 117 -5.00 -6.70 9.69
N ILE A 118 -4.84 -5.81 8.71
CA ILE A 118 -5.84 -5.52 7.67
C ILE A 118 -5.39 -6.22 6.39
N ARG A 119 -6.21 -7.15 5.91
CA ARG A 119 -5.95 -7.92 4.68
C ARG A 119 -6.72 -7.32 3.50
N LEU A 120 -5.99 -6.96 2.45
CA LEU A 120 -6.50 -6.24 1.25
C LEU A 120 -6.91 -7.18 0.10
N ASP A 121 -6.69 -8.48 0.26
CA ASP A 121 -6.99 -9.53 -0.71
C ASP A 121 -8.47 -9.91 -0.77
N LYS A 122 -9.26 -9.48 0.23
CA LYS A 122 -10.68 -9.78 0.31
C LYS A 122 -11.52 -8.80 -0.54
N PRO A 123 -12.55 -9.27 -1.25
CA PRO A 123 -13.39 -8.44 -2.12
C PRO A 123 -14.11 -7.30 -1.38
N VAL A 124 -14.41 -7.47 -0.08
CA VAL A 124 -15.04 -6.43 0.75
C VAL A 124 -14.09 -5.26 1.05
N ALA A 125 -12.78 -5.52 1.17
CA ALA A 125 -11.77 -4.48 1.33
C ALA A 125 -11.54 -3.70 0.02
N LYS A 126 -11.74 -4.34 -1.14
CA LYS A 126 -11.72 -3.66 -2.45
C LYS A 126 -12.82 -2.61 -2.59
N LEU A 127 -14.03 -2.90 -2.08
CA LEU A 127 -15.14 -1.95 -2.13
C LEU A 127 -14.90 -0.72 -1.24
N LEU A 128 -14.33 -0.92 -0.04
CA LEU A 128 -13.90 0.18 0.85
C LEU A 128 -12.74 1.00 0.25
N ASN A 129 -11.80 0.36 -0.44
CA ASN A 129 -10.72 1.06 -1.15
C ASN A 129 -11.26 1.94 -2.29
N ILE A 130 -12.29 1.48 -3.01
CA ILE A 130 -12.97 2.27 -4.05
C ILE A 130 -13.71 3.45 -3.42
N LEU A 131 -14.41 3.23 -2.31
CA LEU A 131 -15.13 4.29 -1.59
C LEU A 131 -14.17 5.39 -1.08
N LEU A 132 -13.02 5.01 -0.52
CA LEU A 132 -12.01 5.94 -0.04
C LEU A 132 -11.32 6.71 -1.17
N ALA A 133 -11.11 6.08 -2.34
CA ALA A 133 -10.57 6.76 -3.51
C ALA A 133 -11.49 7.89 -4.04
N LEU A 134 -12.81 7.76 -3.84
CA LEU A 134 -13.81 8.73 -4.28
C LEU A 134 -13.96 9.95 -3.34
N ILE A 135 -13.59 9.81 -2.06
CA ILE A 135 -13.70 10.90 -1.05
C ILE A 135 -12.50 11.85 -1.11
N SER A 136 -11.58 11.64 -2.06
CA SER A 136 -10.27 12.31 -2.18
C SER A 136 -10.28 13.86 -2.24
N PRO A 137 -11.38 14.62 -2.36
CA PRO A 137 -11.29 16.08 -2.19
C PRO A 137 -12.22 16.74 -1.16
N PHE A 138 -13.09 16.05 -0.42
CA PHE A 138 -14.12 16.78 0.36
C PHE A 138 -14.18 16.40 1.86
N SER A 139 -13.62 17.30 2.69
CA SER A 139 -13.74 17.44 4.16
C SER A 139 -13.07 16.34 5.00
N PHE A 140 -11.92 16.47 5.69
CA PHE A 140 -11.25 17.53 6.48
C PHE A 140 -11.98 18.18 7.66
N LEU A 141 -13.26 17.89 7.94
CA LEU A 141 -13.90 18.41 9.16
C LEU A 141 -14.95 17.42 9.73
N THR A 142 -14.68 16.93 10.95
CA THR A 142 -15.51 16.04 11.83
C THR A 142 -15.32 14.52 11.71
N TYR A 143 -14.16 14.01 12.14
CA TYR A 143 -14.07 12.65 12.71
C TYR A 143 -14.44 12.75 14.21
N PRO A 144 -15.69 12.47 14.62
CA PRO A 144 -16.11 11.09 14.92
C PRO A 144 -17.55 10.76 14.44
N PRO A 145 -17.85 9.52 13.97
CA PRO A 145 -17.51 8.28 14.67
C PRO A 145 -17.09 7.12 13.72
N LEU A 146 -15.79 6.99 13.43
CA LEU A 146 -15.25 5.67 13.04
C LEU A 146 -15.13 4.69 14.21
N ARG A 147 -15.61 5.06 15.41
CA ARG A 147 -15.78 4.13 16.54
C ARG A 147 -16.92 3.12 16.34
N LEU A 148 -17.83 3.33 15.38
CA LEU A 148 -19.04 2.52 15.23
C LEU A 148 -19.01 1.48 14.10
N VAL A 149 -18.09 1.56 13.13
CA VAL A 149 -17.99 0.55 12.03
C VAL A 149 -17.10 -0.65 12.43
N LYS A 150 -17.10 -1.00 13.72
CA LYS A 150 -16.29 -2.09 14.29
C LYS A 150 -16.80 -3.50 13.95
N ARG A 151 -17.73 -3.67 12.99
CA ARG A 151 -18.57 -4.88 12.95
C ARG A 151 -18.58 -5.74 11.68
N THR A 152 -17.80 -5.45 10.63
CA THR A 152 -17.85 -6.33 9.43
C THR A 152 -16.49 -6.69 8.80
N VAL A 153 -15.39 -6.05 9.19
CA VAL A 153 -14.05 -6.60 8.90
C VAL A 153 -13.74 -7.59 10.01
N ARG A 154 -13.53 -8.87 9.68
CA ARG A 154 -13.11 -9.88 10.67
C ARG A 154 -11.68 -9.58 11.09
N LEU A 155 -11.55 -8.72 12.09
CA LEU A 155 -10.34 -8.33 12.77
C LEU A 155 -9.79 -9.56 13.50
N LYS A 156 -8.61 -10.03 13.10
CA LYS A 156 -7.88 -11.02 13.90
C LYS A 156 -6.90 -10.24 14.78
N LYS A 157 -7.15 -10.25 16.08
CA LYS A 157 -6.21 -9.72 17.07
C LYS A 157 -5.00 -10.67 17.09
N ILE A 158 -3.79 -10.11 17.04
CA ILE A 158 -2.54 -10.84 17.29
C ILE A 158 -2.51 -11.24 18.77
#